data_AF-A0A7N4UZA5-F1
#
_entry.id   AF-A0A7N4UZA5-F1
#
_cell.length_a   1.000
_cell.length_b   1.000
_cell.length_c   1.000
_cell.angle_alpha   90.00
_cell.angle_beta   90.00
_cell.angle_gamma   90.00
#
_symmetry.space_group_name_H-M   'P 1'
#
loop_
_entity.id
_entity.type
_entity.pdbx_description
1 polymer ?
#
loop_
_entity_poly.entity_id
_entity_poly.type
_entity_poly.pdbx_seq_one_letter_code
_entity_poly.pdbx_strand_id
1 'polypeptide(L)'
;MEAWGLCFQTLLACPAPSCRCPQAPGSLQVRGEWSPWAQAARLSPFLLAFCRLPYAGYFGGVSGLSKAQFLKINGFPNEYWGWGGEDDDIFNRISLSGMKVSRPDIRIGRYRMIKHDRDKHNEPNPQRFTKIQNTKLTMKRDGIGSVHYRVLEVSRQPLFTNITVDIGRAPPRPARG
;
A
#
# COMPACT_ATOMS: atom_id res chain seq x y z
N MET A 1 -15.51 15.72 -9.15
CA MET A 1 -14.88 14.45 -9.55
C MET A 1 -13.70 14.22 -8.61
N GLU A 2 -13.92 13.48 -7.53
CA GLU A 2 -12.90 13.20 -6.52
C GLU A 2 -12.13 11.94 -6.94
N ALA A 3 -10.85 12.10 -7.29
CA ALA A 3 -9.97 10.98 -7.55
C ALA A 3 -9.49 10.42 -6.19
N TRP A 4 -9.82 9.16 -5.93
CA TRP A 4 -9.48 8.41 -4.72
C TRP A 4 -8.16 7.68 -4.95
N GLY A 5 -7.14 7.94 -4.12
CA GLY A 5 -5.92 7.14 -4.09
C GLY A 5 -6.13 5.94 -3.16
N LEU A 6 -6.63 4.83 -3.70
CA LEU A 6 -6.64 3.54 -2.99
C LEU A 6 -5.35 2.80 -3.34
N CYS A 7 -4.54 2.47 -2.33
CA CYS A 7 -3.39 1.58 -2.52
C CYS A 7 -3.85 0.14 -2.24
N PHE A 8 -4.08 -0.63 -3.31
CA PHE A 8 -4.28 -2.07 -3.23
C PHE A 8 -2.97 -2.75 -3.60
N GLN A 9 -2.31 -3.39 -2.63
CA GLN A 9 -1.04 -4.06 -2.90
C GLN A 9 -1.20 -5.50 -3.42
N THR A 10 -2.42 -6.00 -3.61
CA THR A 10 -2.67 -7.21 -4.41
C THR A 10 -4.15 -7.34 -4.77
N LEU A 11 -4.52 -7.10 -6.04
CA LEU A 11 -5.79 -7.53 -6.63
C LEU A 11 -5.46 -8.49 -7.78
N LEU A 12 -5.35 -9.78 -7.47
CA LEU A 12 -5.60 -10.81 -8.48
C LEU A 12 -7.10 -11.08 -8.48
N ALA A 13 -7.76 -10.67 -9.56
CA ALA A 13 -9.15 -10.99 -9.83
C ALA A 13 -9.31 -12.51 -9.94
N CYS A 14 -10.22 -13.09 -9.15
CA CYS A 14 -10.57 -14.51 -9.25
C CYS A 14 -11.89 -14.65 -10.03
N PRO A 15 -11.94 -15.40 -11.15
CA PRO A 15 -13.18 -15.71 -11.84
C PRO A 15 -13.71 -17.07 -11.36
N ALA A 16 -14.59 -17.13 -10.35
CA ALA A 16 -15.40 -18.33 -10.09
C ALA A 16 -16.59 -18.05 -9.12
N PRO A 17 -17.76 -18.70 -9.30
CA PRO A 17 -19.03 -18.28 -8.69
C PRO A 17 -19.40 -18.97 -7.35
N SER A 18 -18.44 -19.53 -6.58
CA SER A 18 -18.77 -20.37 -5.41
C SER A 18 -18.31 -19.86 -4.03
N CYS A 19 -17.74 -18.66 -3.92
CA CYS A 19 -17.31 -18.12 -2.63
C CYS A 19 -18.41 -17.25 -1.97
N ARG A 20 -19.29 -17.86 -1.17
CA ARG A 20 -20.12 -17.10 -0.22
C ARG A 20 -19.27 -16.62 0.96
N CYS A 21 -19.05 -15.32 1.06
CA CYS A 21 -18.75 -14.67 2.34
C CYS A 21 -20.08 -14.34 3.05
N PRO A 22 -20.20 -14.51 4.38
CA PRO A 22 -21.30 -13.92 5.12
C PRO A 22 -21.24 -12.41 4.94
N GLN A 23 -22.37 -11.80 4.59
CA GLN A 23 -22.52 -10.36 4.51
C GLN A 23 -22.20 -9.75 5.89
N ALA A 24 -21.27 -8.81 5.94
CA ALA A 24 -21.27 -7.81 7.00
C ALA A 24 -22.14 -6.64 6.50
N PRO A 25 -23.36 -6.43 7.04
CA PRO A 25 -24.14 -5.26 6.70
C PRO A 25 -23.50 -4.08 7.43
N GLY A 26 -22.91 -3.18 6.66
CA GLY A 26 -22.24 -2.01 7.21
C GLY A 26 -21.40 -1.33 6.16
N SER A 27 -22.05 -0.62 5.23
CA SER A 27 -21.38 0.46 4.51
C SER A 27 -20.76 1.40 5.54
N LEU A 28 -19.43 1.50 5.56
CA LEU A 28 -18.70 2.44 6.40
C LEU A 28 -18.99 3.87 5.88
N GLN A 29 -20.16 4.41 6.19
CA GLN A 29 -20.49 5.81 6.02
C GLN A 29 -19.95 6.57 7.24
N VAL A 30 -18.91 7.38 7.07
CA VAL A 30 -18.35 8.19 8.16
C VAL A 30 -18.31 9.64 7.72
N ARG A 31 -19.17 10.46 8.32
CA ARG A 31 -19.16 11.92 8.22
C ARG A 31 -18.09 12.47 9.17
N GLY A 32 -17.11 13.21 8.66
CA GLY A 32 -16.11 13.93 9.48
C GLY A 32 -14.79 14.19 8.76
N GLU A 33 -14.01 15.15 9.26
CA GLU A 33 -12.69 15.53 8.75
C GLU A 33 -11.72 14.32 8.79
N TRP A 34 -11.31 13.85 7.60
CA TRP A 34 -10.68 12.54 7.42
C TRP A 34 -9.27 12.49 8.04
N SER A 35 -8.97 11.42 8.77
CA SER A 35 -7.61 10.97 9.08
C SER A 35 -7.17 9.87 8.10
N PRO A 36 -5.88 9.73 7.77
CA PRO A 36 -5.36 8.58 7.02
C PRO A 36 -5.86 7.27 7.63
N TRP A 37 -6.32 6.31 6.83
CA TRP A 37 -6.75 5.01 7.34
C TRP A 37 -5.92 3.89 6.73
N ALA A 38 -5.61 2.89 7.55
CA ALA A 38 -4.99 1.68 7.09
C ALA A 38 -5.61 0.46 7.74
N GLN A 39 -5.62 -0.59 6.95
CA GLN A 39 -6.16 -1.87 7.29
C GLN A 39 -5.19 -2.95 6.83
N ALA A 40 -4.71 -3.71 7.80
CA ALA A 40 -3.75 -4.75 7.51
C ALA A 40 -4.39 -5.87 6.68
N ALA A 41 -4.01 -5.98 5.40
CA ALA A 41 -4.11 -7.25 4.69
C ALA A 41 -2.92 -8.11 5.13
N ARG A 42 -3.20 -9.31 5.63
CA ARG A 42 -2.17 -10.21 6.16
C ARG A 42 -1.34 -10.81 5.05
N LEU A 43 -0.07 -10.37 4.93
CA LEU A 43 0.87 -10.76 3.89
C LEU A 43 1.53 -12.15 4.04
N SER A 44 1.13 -13.01 5.01
CA SER A 44 1.81 -14.29 5.24
C SER A 44 0.90 -15.43 5.75
N PRO A 45 1.05 -16.66 5.22
CA PRO A 45 0.34 -17.84 5.71
C PRO A 45 0.78 -18.31 7.10
N PHE A 46 1.92 -17.83 7.64
CA PHE A 46 2.44 -18.27 8.95
C PHE A 46 1.79 -17.57 10.16
N LEU A 47 1.05 -16.48 9.94
CA LEU A 47 0.42 -15.67 11.01
C LEU A 47 -1.11 -15.90 11.09
N LEU A 48 -1.56 -17.11 10.78
CA LEU A 48 -2.98 -17.48 10.80
C LEU A 48 -3.64 -17.41 12.20
N ALA A 49 -2.87 -17.33 13.29
CA ALA A 49 -3.42 -17.60 14.63
C ALA A 49 -4.03 -16.41 15.40
N PHE A 50 -3.63 -15.15 15.16
CA PHE A 50 -4.04 -14.07 16.08
C PHE A 50 -4.43 -12.80 15.36
N CYS A 51 -5.71 -12.47 15.20
CA CYS A 51 -6.18 -11.16 14.71
C CYS A 51 -5.50 -10.00 15.47
N ARG A 52 -4.28 -9.62 15.10
CA ARG A 52 -3.41 -8.66 15.78
C ARG A 52 -2.50 -8.04 14.74
N LEU A 53 -2.30 -6.74 14.87
CA LEU A 53 -1.35 -5.98 14.05
C LEU A 53 0.07 -6.49 14.32
N PRO A 54 0.93 -6.63 13.29
CA PRO A 54 2.32 -7.02 13.49
C PRO A 54 3.09 -6.06 14.41
N TYR A 55 2.83 -4.76 14.28
CA TYR A 55 3.35 -3.69 15.14
C TYR A 55 2.49 -2.42 14.97
N ALA A 56 2.64 -1.45 15.89
CA ALA A 56 1.80 -0.25 15.93
C ALA A 56 1.90 0.62 14.65
N GLY A 57 3.10 0.72 14.08
CA GLY A 57 3.39 1.47 12.85
C GLY A 57 3.01 0.77 11.55
N TYR A 58 2.38 -0.41 11.59
CA TYR A 58 2.12 -1.20 10.38
C TYR A 58 1.08 -0.54 9.46
N PHE A 59 1.47 -0.11 8.26
CA PHE A 59 0.57 0.55 7.30
C PHE A 59 0.31 -0.25 6.02
N GLY A 60 0.81 -1.49 5.94
CA GLY A 60 0.71 -2.33 4.75
C GLY A 60 -0.64 -3.02 4.54
N GLY A 61 -0.82 -3.54 3.32
CA GLY A 61 -1.99 -4.32 2.91
C GLY A 61 -3.06 -3.51 2.17
N VAL A 62 -4.04 -2.93 2.89
CA VAL A 62 -5.05 -2.03 2.29
C VAL A 62 -5.04 -0.72 3.06
N SER A 63 -4.75 0.38 2.38
CA SER A 63 -4.76 1.71 2.99
C SER A 63 -5.45 2.72 2.09
N GLY A 64 -5.97 3.78 2.70
CA GLY A 64 -6.62 4.86 2.00
C GLY A 64 -6.26 6.23 2.57
N LEU A 65 -6.01 7.15 1.65
CA LEU A 65 -5.70 8.54 1.93
C LEU A 65 -6.67 9.42 1.13
N SER A 66 -7.13 10.50 1.75
CA SER A 66 -7.80 11.56 0.99
C SER A 66 -6.82 12.23 0.04
N LYS A 67 -7.32 12.85 -1.04
CA LYS A 67 -6.47 13.60 -1.98
C LYS A 67 -5.58 14.62 -1.26
N ALA A 68 -6.13 15.34 -0.29
CA ALA A 68 -5.38 16.34 0.48
C ALA A 68 -4.27 15.70 1.33
N GLN A 69 -4.55 14.57 1.99
CA GLN A 69 -3.54 13.84 2.78
C GLN A 69 -2.43 13.29 1.88
N PHE A 70 -2.80 12.70 0.75
CA PHE A 70 -1.85 12.14 -0.21
C PHE A 70 -0.91 13.22 -0.76
N LEU A 71 -1.45 14.39 -1.14
CA LEU A 71 -0.64 15.53 -1.59
C LEU A 71 0.23 16.09 -0.46
N LYS A 72 -0.28 16.14 0.78
CA LYS A 72 0.45 16.64 1.95
C LYS A 72 1.72 15.83 2.24
N ILE A 73 1.70 14.51 2.00
CA ILE A 73 2.86 13.63 2.20
C ILE A 73 3.77 13.50 0.96
N ASN A 74 3.51 14.28 -0.10
CA ASN A 74 4.13 14.12 -1.42
C ASN A 74 3.93 12.71 -2.00
N GLY A 75 2.79 12.09 -1.78
CA GLY A 75 2.51 10.72 -2.23
C GLY A 75 3.44 9.65 -1.64
N PHE A 76 3.62 8.55 -2.37
CA PHE A 76 4.41 7.39 -1.97
C PHE A 76 5.84 7.44 -2.50
N PRO A 77 6.81 6.79 -1.84
CA PRO A 77 8.19 6.77 -2.30
C PRO A 77 8.35 5.97 -3.60
N ASN A 78 9.19 6.44 -4.52
CA ASN A 78 9.45 5.75 -5.80
C ASN A 78 10.74 4.92 -5.77
N GLU A 79 11.57 5.08 -4.74
CA GLU A 79 12.89 4.43 -4.69
C GLU A 79 12.87 3.01 -4.07
N TYR A 80 11.70 2.46 -3.76
CA TYR A 80 11.57 1.12 -3.19
C TYR A 80 11.42 0.08 -4.31
N TRP A 81 12.57 -0.50 -4.69
CA TRP A 81 12.64 -1.60 -5.65
C TRP A 81 12.92 -2.92 -4.91
N GLY A 82 12.00 -3.90 -5.01
CA GLY A 82 12.05 -5.16 -4.27
C GLY A 82 11.18 -5.14 -3.00
N TRP A 83 11.33 -6.15 -2.15
CA TRP A 83 10.41 -6.37 -1.03
C TRP A 83 10.80 -5.57 0.22
N GLY A 84 9.86 -4.72 0.66
CA GLY A 84 9.72 -4.27 2.04
C GLY A 84 10.28 -2.88 2.37
N GLY A 85 9.59 -2.24 3.31
CA GLY A 85 9.96 -0.98 3.95
C GLY A 85 9.29 0.27 3.37
N GLU A 86 8.55 0.14 2.27
CA GLU A 86 7.79 1.21 1.63
C GLU A 86 6.59 1.61 2.49
N ASP A 87 5.87 0.64 3.06
CA ASP A 87 4.73 0.88 3.95
C ASP A 87 5.15 1.63 5.23
N ASP A 88 6.33 1.30 5.74
CA ASP A 88 6.93 1.95 6.91
C ASP A 88 7.35 3.40 6.58
N ASP A 89 7.87 3.64 5.37
CA ASP A 89 8.17 4.99 4.88
C ASP A 89 6.90 5.83 4.79
N ILE A 90 5.80 5.25 4.27
CA ILE A 90 4.51 5.92 4.20
C ILE A 90 3.98 6.25 5.61
N PHE A 91 4.08 5.32 6.55
CA PHE A 91 3.72 5.57 7.95
C PHE A 91 4.55 6.72 8.56
N ASN A 92 5.85 6.75 8.29
CA ASN A 92 6.74 7.82 8.73
C ASN A 92 6.35 9.17 8.11
N ARG A 93 6.04 9.22 6.81
CA ARG A 93 5.58 10.47 6.14
C ARG A 93 4.29 11.01 6.75
N ILE A 94 3.34 10.12 7.04
CA ILE A 94 2.07 10.47 7.70
C ILE A 94 2.35 11.08 9.09
N SER A 95 3.19 10.39 9.88
CA SER A 95 3.54 10.81 11.23
C SER A 95 4.30 12.14 11.24
N LEU A 96 5.28 12.31 10.34
CA LEU A 96 6.06 13.55 10.17
C LEU A 96 5.20 14.72 9.68
N SER A 97 4.10 14.44 8.97
CA SER A 97 3.13 15.45 8.53
C SER A 97 2.08 15.81 9.60
N GLY A 98 2.25 15.29 10.82
CA GLY A 98 1.38 15.52 11.98
C GLY A 98 0.03 14.82 11.89
N MET A 99 -0.12 13.81 11.03
CA MET A 99 -1.36 13.05 10.87
C MET A 99 -1.28 11.74 11.66
N LYS A 100 -2.45 11.23 12.08
CA LYS A 100 -2.57 9.95 12.79
C LYS A 100 -3.30 8.93 11.92
N VAL A 101 -2.92 7.67 12.05
CA VAL A 101 -3.57 6.56 11.34
C VAL A 101 -4.82 6.13 12.11
N SER A 102 -5.97 6.19 11.46
CA SER A 102 -7.23 5.61 11.91
C SER A 102 -7.31 4.14 11.48
N ARG A 103 -7.90 3.29 12.34
CA ARG A 103 -8.08 1.86 12.07
C ARG A 103 -9.48 1.43 12.49
N PRO A 104 -10.17 0.61 11.69
CA PRO A 104 -11.47 0.06 12.06
C PRO A 104 -11.33 -0.98 13.19
N ASP A 105 -12.44 -1.23 13.88
CA ASP A 105 -12.51 -2.25 14.94
C ASP A 105 -12.09 -3.62 14.40
N ILE A 106 -11.35 -4.37 15.21
CA ILE A 106 -10.77 -5.67 14.86
C ILE A 106 -11.79 -6.74 14.45
N ARG A 107 -13.06 -6.59 14.85
CA ARG A 107 -14.15 -7.50 14.52
C ARG A 107 -14.63 -7.32 13.08
N ILE A 108 -14.70 -6.07 12.62
CA ILE A 108 -15.09 -5.71 11.25
C ILE A 108 -13.89 -5.68 10.31
N GLY A 109 -12.68 -5.47 10.85
CA GLY A 109 -11.52 -5.14 10.05
C GLY A 109 -10.71 -6.31 9.52
N ARG A 110 -11.36 -7.43 9.18
CA ARG A 110 -10.70 -8.72 8.88
C ARG A 110 -10.54 -8.93 7.38
N TYR A 111 -9.31 -9.22 6.96
CA TYR A 111 -8.96 -9.50 5.57
C TYR A 111 -8.35 -10.89 5.43
N ARG A 112 -8.65 -11.55 4.31
CA ARG A 112 -8.08 -12.84 3.94
C ARG A 112 -7.23 -12.66 2.68
N MET A 113 -5.95 -12.97 2.79
CA MET A 113 -5.05 -13.04 1.64
C MET A 113 -5.38 -14.27 0.78
N ILE A 114 -5.44 -14.05 -0.53
CA ILE A 114 -5.47 -15.14 -1.51
C ILE A 114 -4.11 -15.84 -1.46
N LYS A 115 -4.12 -17.16 -1.31
CA LYS A 115 -2.89 -17.95 -1.24
C LYS A 115 -2.13 -17.83 -2.56
N HIS A 116 -0.85 -17.51 -2.47
CA HIS A 116 0.08 -17.46 -3.58
C HIS A 116 1.47 -17.87 -3.09
N ASP A 117 2.29 -18.41 -4.00
CA ASP A 117 3.70 -18.62 -3.73
C ASP A 117 4.44 -17.28 -3.67
N ARG A 118 5.63 -17.27 -3.07
CA ARG A 118 6.43 -16.04 -2.99
C ARG A 118 6.79 -15.58 -4.41
N ASP A 119 6.57 -14.29 -4.69
CA ASP A 119 6.88 -13.71 -5.99
C ASP A 119 8.38 -13.83 -6.31
N LYS A 120 8.70 -14.48 -7.45
CA LYS A 120 10.07 -14.84 -7.86
C LYS A 120 11.01 -13.66 -8.13
N HIS A 121 10.48 -12.44 -8.15
CA HIS A 121 11.24 -11.20 -8.43
C HIS A 121 11.10 -10.16 -7.32
N ASN A 122 10.61 -10.57 -6.15
CA ASN A 122 10.35 -9.69 -5.00
C ASN A 122 11.39 -9.93 -3.91
N GLU A 123 12.66 -9.76 -4.28
CA GLU A 123 13.77 -10.04 -3.37
C GLU A 123 13.85 -8.97 -2.29
N PRO A 124 14.18 -9.33 -1.04
CA PRO A 124 14.28 -8.38 0.06
C PRO A 124 15.18 -7.20 -0.32
N ASN A 125 14.67 -5.98 -0.12
CA ASN A 125 15.46 -4.78 -0.34
C ASN A 125 16.52 -4.67 0.79
N PRO A 126 17.82 -4.80 0.49
CA PRO A 126 18.86 -4.75 1.53
C PRO A 126 18.96 -3.36 2.18
N GLN A 127 18.51 -2.31 1.49
CA GLN A 127 18.58 -0.92 1.95
C GLN A 127 17.32 -0.46 2.71
N ARG A 128 16.34 -1.36 2.96
CA ARG A 128 15.03 -1.00 3.52
C ARG A 128 15.15 -0.17 4.82
N PHE A 129 16.01 -0.58 5.75
CA PHE A 129 16.15 0.10 7.04
C PHE A 129 16.78 1.49 6.89
N THR A 130 17.80 1.60 6.05
CA THR A 130 18.46 2.88 5.75
C THR A 130 17.50 3.85 5.06
N LYS A 131 16.66 3.36 4.14
CA LYS A 131 15.63 4.18 3.47
C LYS A 131 14.58 4.71 4.46
N ILE A 132 14.09 3.86 5.37
CA ILE A 132 13.13 4.23 6.42
C ILE A 132 13.72 5.28 7.38
N GLN A 133 15.00 5.18 7.73
CA GLN A 133 15.65 6.20 8.58
C GLN A 133 15.77 7.56 7.86
N ASN A 134 15.91 7.52 6.54
CA ASN A 134 16.10 8.71 5.71
C ASN A 134 14.79 9.34 5.22
N THR A 135 13.61 8.80 5.59
CA THR A 135 12.30 9.31 5.15
C THR A 135 12.17 10.83 5.30
N LYS A 136 12.61 11.39 6.43
CA LYS A 136 12.52 12.84 6.70
C LYS A 136 13.29 13.69 5.68
N LEU A 137 14.38 13.15 5.14
CA LEU A 137 15.24 13.82 4.15
C LEU A 137 14.72 13.58 2.72
N THR A 138 14.22 12.38 2.44
CA THR A 138 13.82 11.95 1.09
C THR A 138 12.40 12.35 0.73
N MET A 139 11.47 12.43 1.69
CA MET A 139 10.03 12.59 1.39
C MET A 139 9.67 13.84 0.59
N LYS A 140 10.45 14.91 0.68
CA LYS A 140 10.22 16.14 -0.09
C LYS A 140 10.69 16.05 -1.54
N ARG A 141 11.68 15.20 -1.82
CA ARG A 141 12.30 15.05 -3.15
C ARG A 141 11.82 13.79 -3.89
N ASP A 142 11.43 12.76 -3.16
CA ASP A 142 10.96 11.49 -3.69
C ASP A 142 9.47 11.30 -3.36
N GLY A 143 8.63 11.33 -4.39
CA GLY A 143 7.18 11.26 -4.25
C GLY A 143 6.42 11.43 -5.55
N ILE A 144 5.17 11.89 -5.48
CA ILE A 144 4.36 12.19 -6.68
C ILE A 144 4.98 13.31 -7.53
N GLY A 145 5.70 14.26 -6.92
CA GLY A 145 6.38 15.34 -7.67
C GLY A 145 7.56 14.86 -8.52
N SER A 146 8.10 13.68 -8.24
CA SER A 146 9.30 13.13 -8.89
C SER A 146 9.05 11.83 -9.65
N VAL A 147 7.79 11.37 -9.72
CA VAL A 147 7.47 10.08 -10.35
C VAL A 147 7.62 10.19 -11.87
N HIS A 148 8.40 9.28 -12.44
CA HIS A 148 8.58 9.15 -13.88
C HIS A 148 8.01 7.81 -14.35
N TYR A 149 7.04 7.86 -15.25
CA TYR A 149 6.45 6.69 -15.87
C TYR A 149 5.96 7.03 -17.27
N ARG A 150 5.82 6.00 -18.11
CA ARG A 150 5.21 6.12 -19.44
C ARG A 150 4.03 5.16 -19.53
N VAL A 151 2.86 5.69 -19.86
CA VAL A 151 1.68 4.85 -20.11
C VAL A 151 1.87 4.15 -21.46
N LEU A 152 1.83 2.81 -21.45
CA LEU A 152 1.94 1.99 -22.65
C LEU A 152 0.57 1.68 -23.24
N GLU A 153 -0.39 1.33 -22.38
CA GLU A 153 -1.73 0.94 -22.79
C GLU A 153 -2.77 1.29 -21.72
N VAL A 154 -3.97 1.69 -22.16
CA VAL A 154 -5.15 1.88 -21.30
C VAL A 154 -6.29 1.05 -21.88
N SER A 155 -6.72 0.03 -21.15
CA SER A 155 -7.82 -0.87 -21.55
C SER A 155 -8.96 -0.77 -20.55
N ARG A 156 -10.14 -0.34 -21.03
CA ARG A 156 -11.34 -0.22 -20.20
C ARG A 156 -12.17 -1.49 -20.31
N GLN A 157 -12.30 -2.21 -19.20
CA GLN A 157 -13.13 -3.39 -19.08
C GLN A 157 -14.43 -3.05 -18.33
N PRO A 158 -15.49 -3.87 -18.44
CA PRO A 158 -16.75 -3.61 -17.74
C PRO A 158 -16.61 -3.49 -16.21
N LEU A 159 -15.64 -4.20 -15.60
CA LEU A 159 -15.45 -4.27 -14.15
C LEU A 159 -14.22 -3.51 -13.62
N PHE A 160 -13.26 -3.17 -14.49
CA PHE A 160 -12.02 -2.49 -14.09
C PHE A 160 -11.39 -1.75 -15.27
N THR A 161 -10.49 -0.82 -14.99
CA THR A 161 -9.63 -0.22 -16.02
C THR A 161 -8.21 -0.71 -15.80
N ASN A 162 -7.62 -1.32 -16.82
CA ASN A 162 -6.22 -1.72 -16.80
C ASN A 162 -5.38 -0.58 -17.39
N ILE A 163 -4.33 -0.17 -16.67
CA ILE A 163 -3.38 0.83 -17.12
C ILE A 163 -2.00 0.18 -17.04
N THR A 164 -1.44 -0.16 -18.21
CA THR A 164 -0.09 -0.73 -18.28
C THR A 164 0.92 0.41 -18.39
N VAL A 165 1.87 0.44 -17.46
CA VAL A 165 2.86 1.51 -17.33
C VAL A 165 4.29 0.96 -17.34
N ASP A 166 5.17 1.69 -18.00
CA ASP A 166 6.62 1.53 -17.91
C ASP A 166 7.14 2.47 -16.81
N ILE A 167 7.67 1.89 -15.74
CA ILE A 167 8.22 2.58 -14.57
C ILE A 167 9.76 2.65 -14.59
N GLY A 168 10.38 2.29 -15.72
CA GLY A 168 11.83 2.26 -15.85
C GLY A 168 12.48 1.02 -15.21
N ARG A 169 13.78 1.14 -14.91
CA ARG A 169 14.58 0.04 -14.33
C ARG A 169 15.08 0.43 -12.95
N ALA A 170 15.11 -0.55 -12.06
CA ALA A 170 15.75 -0.39 -10.76
C ALA A 170 17.21 0.04 -10.92
N PRO A 171 17.72 0.95 -10.08
CA PRO A 171 19.14 1.27 -10.06
C PRO A 171 19.98 0.00 -9.77
N PRO A 172 21.22 -0.09 -10.30
CA PRO A 172 22.08 -1.23 -10.05
C PRO A 172 22.22 -1.49 -8.55
N ARG A 173 22.07 -2.74 -8.12
CA ARG A 173 22.34 -3.09 -6.72
C ARG A 173 23.83 -2.86 -6.47
N PRO A 174 24.22 -2.18 -5.37
CA PRO A 174 25.64 -2.10 -5.01
C PRO A 174 26.19 -3.51 -4.88
N ALA A 175 27.42 -3.72 -5.38
CA ALA A 175 28.09 -5.00 -5.25
C ALA A 175 28.12 -5.38 -3.77
N ARG A 176 27.78 -6.64 -3.46
CA ARG A 176 28.02 -7.19 -2.13
C ARG A 176 29.54 -7.23 -1.95
N GLY A 177 30.06 -6.26 -1.20
CA GLY A 177 31.42 -6.31 -0.66
C GLY A 177 31.56 -7.41 0.36
#